data_AF-A0A812I2H5-F1
#
_entry.id   AF-A0A812I2H5-F1
#
_cell.length_a   1.000
_cell.length_b   1.000
_cell.length_c   1.000
_cell.angle_alpha   90.00
_cell.angle_beta   90.00
_cell.angle_gamma   90.00
#
_symmetry.space_group_name_H-M   'P 1'
#
loop_
_entity.id
_entity.type
_entity.pdbx_description
1 polymer ?
#
loop_
_entity_poly.entity_id
_entity_poly.type
_entity_poly.pdbx_seq_one_letter_code
_entity_poly.pdbx_strand_id
1 'polypeptide(L)'
;MAMKRIAGIIALADANPSLRRTNKYDEEMEYWVDTRTHGTRGTNEVEGVRDSTSAKGKVDSLADSSKPEDLDKGWNHEEQAPGVEDGKDKVKDSLQRHMNEAVTSRDKLNKFMERLDVADASVSASAKHVATVAKAFATEANPCLADMAKAPLNDAEKTLQIMLRKWDLTLNVPWTYIDLCDTCSVPMLRPTDYLATLVEKGYLHKLLGSSRLREFWTNYKKEEPNHELFEHDFVDYDNLVPLYIHGDGGRTYRRDELMVIAFQPILGLGTRLSHPQKLTTAKLGVNLKGHSFTTRFLVGVMPKSVYKDNPERVDNFLTATMKDFEQLYFRGMDIGNGRVLRFIPLGLKGDLPFLSKSGHLTRTFLHIRKGPEGPKSKPLKGCCWLCLAGSAQFDFENLGYNPEWLSTTGPKNPPPWDAVPAFFDHVPHVVLLHIYHLGVGRDFGGT
;
A
#
# COMPACT_ATOMS: atom_id res chain seq x y z
N MET A 1 -38.92 -25.87 17.55
CA MET A 1 -37.92 -25.23 18.46
C MET A 1 -37.36 -23.92 17.88
N ALA A 2 -37.07 -23.84 16.57
CA ALA A 2 -36.58 -22.62 15.90
C ALA A 2 -37.55 -21.42 15.94
N MET A 3 -38.86 -21.63 15.71
CA MET A 3 -39.82 -20.51 15.68
C MET A 3 -40.00 -19.80 17.04
N LYS A 4 -39.94 -20.54 18.16
CA LYS A 4 -39.95 -19.92 19.50
C LYS A 4 -38.71 -19.08 19.78
N ARG A 5 -37.56 -19.47 19.19
CA ARG A 5 -36.29 -18.76 19.34
C ARG A 5 -36.27 -17.48 18.50
N ILE A 6 -36.84 -17.52 17.29
CA ILE A 6 -37.03 -16.35 16.42
C ILE A 6 -37.97 -15.33 17.07
N ALA A 7 -39.10 -15.79 17.64
CA ALA A 7 -40.02 -14.89 18.34
C ALA A 7 -39.38 -14.16 19.54
N GLY A 8 -38.51 -14.86 20.30
CA GLY A 8 -37.75 -14.23 21.38
C GLY A 8 -36.71 -13.22 20.91
N ILE A 9 -36.07 -13.48 19.77
CA ILE A 9 -35.09 -12.57 19.16
C ILE A 9 -35.76 -11.29 18.64
N ILE A 10 -36.93 -11.42 18.01
CA ILE A 10 -37.72 -10.28 17.54
C ILE A 10 -38.14 -9.40 18.72
N ALA A 11 -38.65 -10.01 19.81
CA ALA A 11 -39.03 -9.26 21.01
C ALA A 11 -37.84 -8.50 21.65
N LEU A 12 -36.64 -9.09 21.64
CA LEU A 12 -35.41 -8.43 22.12
C LEU A 12 -35.00 -7.25 21.23
N ALA A 13 -35.09 -7.42 19.91
CA ALA A 13 -34.74 -6.37 18.96
C ALA A 13 -35.78 -5.24 18.92
N ASP A 14 -37.06 -5.53 19.19
CA ASP A 14 -38.10 -4.50 19.35
C ASP A 14 -37.90 -3.65 20.60
N ALA A 15 -37.33 -4.22 21.66
CA ALA A 15 -36.97 -3.49 22.87
C ALA A 15 -35.70 -2.63 22.71
N ASN A 16 -34.92 -2.81 21.63
CA ASN A 16 -33.66 -2.10 21.39
C ASN A 16 -33.64 -1.41 20.01
N PRO A 17 -33.95 -0.10 19.94
CA PRO A 17 -34.08 0.61 18.66
C PRO A 17 -32.86 0.58 17.73
N SER A 18 -31.67 0.31 18.26
CA SER A 18 -30.42 0.19 17.49
C SER A 18 -30.30 -1.12 16.70
N LEU A 19 -31.11 -2.13 17.01
CA LEU A 19 -31.07 -3.47 16.39
C LEU A 19 -32.13 -3.67 15.30
N ARG A 20 -32.96 -2.64 15.06
CA ARG A 20 -33.97 -2.64 14.00
C ARG A 20 -33.76 -1.48 13.06
N ARG A 21 -33.97 -1.71 11.77
CA ARG A 21 -33.90 -0.67 10.74
C ARG A 21 -34.95 -0.92 9.69
N THR A 22 -35.59 0.14 9.22
CA THR A 22 -36.43 0.09 8.04
C THR A 22 -35.54 0.04 6.81
N ASN A 23 -35.69 -1.01 6.01
CA ASN A 23 -35.02 -1.15 4.73
C ASN A 23 -35.48 0.00 3.81
N LYS A 24 -34.52 0.64 3.14
CA LYS A 24 -34.76 1.87 2.37
C LYS A 24 -35.42 1.60 1.01
N TYR A 25 -35.47 0.35 0.56
CA TYR A 25 -35.86 -0.02 -0.79
C TYR A 25 -37.30 -0.55 -0.87
N ASP A 26 -37.75 -1.26 0.16
CA ASP A 26 -39.08 -1.88 0.25
C ASP A 26 -39.87 -1.44 1.49
N GLU A 27 -39.29 -0.58 2.34
CA GLU A 27 -39.86 -0.09 3.59
C GLU A 27 -40.15 -1.20 4.63
N GLU A 28 -39.60 -2.40 4.44
CA GLU A 28 -39.78 -3.51 5.38
C GLU A 28 -38.87 -3.36 6.61
N MET A 29 -39.34 -3.88 7.76
CA MET A 29 -38.60 -3.82 9.02
C MET A 29 -37.64 -5.00 9.14
N GLU A 30 -36.34 -4.71 9.20
CA GLU A 30 -35.29 -5.71 9.36
C GLU A 30 -34.68 -5.68 10.76
N TYR A 31 -34.36 -6.87 11.29
CA TYR A 31 -33.75 -7.06 12.61
C TYR A 31 -32.37 -7.70 12.44
N TRP A 32 -31.34 -7.05 12.98
CA TRP A 32 -29.96 -7.51 12.88
C TRP A 32 -29.52 -8.16 14.18
N VAL A 33 -29.44 -9.50 14.19
CA VAL A 33 -29.04 -10.25 15.39
C VAL A 33 -28.09 -11.39 15.02
N ASP A 34 -26.88 -11.37 15.59
CA ASP A 34 -25.91 -12.45 15.44
C ASP A 34 -26.34 -13.68 16.26
N THR A 35 -26.44 -14.83 15.59
CA THR A 35 -26.70 -16.11 16.27
C THR A 35 -25.44 -16.97 16.26
N ARG A 36 -24.83 -17.15 17.43
CA ARG A 36 -23.72 -18.10 17.61
C ARG A 36 -24.29 -19.51 17.67
N THR A 37 -24.00 -20.36 16.68
CA THR A 37 -24.57 -21.71 16.56
C THR A 37 -23.77 -22.79 17.28
N HIS A 38 -22.48 -22.56 17.59
CA HIS A 38 -21.67 -23.40 18.48
C HIS A 38 -20.39 -22.71 18.94
N GLY A 39 -19.93 -23.02 20.16
CA GLY A 39 -18.63 -22.62 20.71
C GLY A 39 -18.56 -22.78 22.23
N THR A 40 -17.43 -23.28 22.75
CA THR A 40 -17.16 -23.38 24.19
C THR A 40 -16.68 -22.03 24.73
N ARG A 41 -17.29 -21.57 25.81
CA ARG A 41 -17.02 -20.27 26.44
C ARG A 41 -15.63 -20.31 27.09
N GLY A 42 -14.66 -19.58 26.54
CA GLY A 42 -13.43 -19.27 27.24
C GLY A 42 -13.77 -18.49 28.51
N THR A 43 -13.23 -18.93 29.65
CA THR A 43 -13.36 -18.22 30.92
C THR A 43 -12.62 -16.89 30.80
N ASN A 44 -13.37 -15.81 30.51
CA ASN A 44 -13.18 -14.43 30.99
C ASN A 44 -13.70 -13.43 29.96
N GLU A 45 -15.01 -13.33 29.85
CA GLU A 45 -15.65 -12.07 29.47
C GLU A 45 -16.88 -11.90 30.37
N VAL A 46 -16.73 -11.06 31.38
CA VAL A 46 -17.85 -10.42 32.08
C VAL A 46 -17.90 -9.00 31.54
N GLU A 47 -19.03 -8.67 30.93
CA GLU A 47 -19.43 -7.31 30.58
C GLU A 47 -19.45 -6.44 31.84
N GLY A 48 -18.87 -5.25 31.75
CA GLY A 48 -19.34 -4.12 32.53
C GLY A 48 -18.30 -3.39 33.36
N VAL A 49 -17.85 -2.27 32.79
CA VAL A 49 -17.75 -0.96 33.46
C VAL A 49 -16.62 -0.71 34.49
N ARG A 50 -15.88 0.36 34.16
CA ARG A 50 -15.30 1.43 35.00
C ARG A 50 -13.78 1.48 35.21
N ASP A 51 -13.30 2.68 34.85
CA ASP A 51 -12.01 3.28 35.08
C ASP A 51 -11.49 3.19 36.52
N SER A 52 -10.17 3.35 36.55
CA SER A 52 -9.36 3.99 37.58
C SER A 52 -8.90 3.12 38.77
N THR A 53 -7.58 2.95 38.77
CA THR A 53 -6.66 3.12 39.90
C THR A 53 -6.77 2.21 41.13
N SER A 54 -5.58 1.79 41.58
CA SER A 54 -5.27 1.10 42.83
C SER A 54 -5.51 -0.43 42.76
N ALA A 55 -4.67 -1.31 43.31
CA ALA A 55 -3.51 -1.15 44.18
C ALA A 55 -2.66 -2.43 44.13
N LYS A 56 -1.37 -2.27 44.46
CA LYS A 56 -0.61 -3.07 45.44
C LYS A 56 -0.84 -4.59 45.49
N GLY A 57 0.23 -5.34 45.23
CA GLY A 57 0.40 -6.70 45.74
C GLY A 57 1.71 -7.34 45.33
N LYS A 58 2.72 -7.22 46.19
CA LYS A 58 4.02 -7.93 46.15
C LYS A 58 3.82 -9.45 46.15
N VAL A 59 4.65 -10.18 45.40
CA VAL A 59 5.43 -11.32 45.93
C VAL A 59 6.80 -11.36 45.23
N ASP A 60 7.81 -11.60 46.05
CA ASP A 60 9.23 -11.47 45.81
C ASP A 60 9.88 -12.67 45.08
N SER A 61 11.01 -12.36 44.44
CA SER A 61 12.21 -13.18 44.19
C SER A 61 12.15 -14.40 43.25
N LEU A 62 12.81 -14.25 42.09
CA LEU A 62 14.03 -15.03 41.81
C LEU A 62 15.05 -14.08 41.15
N ALA A 63 16.23 -13.99 41.76
CA ALA A 63 17.33 -13.12 41.37
C ALA A 63 18.22 -13.75 40.30
N ASP A 64 18.97 -12.86 39.63
CA ASP A 64 20.24 -13.05 38.93
C ASP A 64 20.31 -13.98 37.71
N SER A 65 20.41 -13.35 36.53
CA SER A 65 21.71 -13.28 35.84
C SER A 65 21.68 -12.27 34.69
N SER A 66 22.78 -11.54 34.52
CA SER A 66 23.18 -10.69 33.38
C SER A 66 22.43 -9.35 33.13
N LYS A 67 22.95 -8.29 33.76
CA LYS A 67 22.92 -6.92 33.19
C LYS A 67 24.04 -6.81 32.14
N PRO A 68 23.82 -6.20 30.97
CA PRO A 68 24.89 -5.61 30.19
C PRO A 68 25.14 -4.18 30.68
N GLU A 69 26.25 -4.00 31.40
CA GLU A 69 26.90 -2.70 31.60
C GLU A 69 27.73 -2.34 30.35
N ASP A 70 27.94 -1.03 30.15
CA ASP A 70 28.94 -0.40 29.27
C ASP A 70 28.89 -0.66 27.75
N LEU A 71 28.18 0.21 27.01
CA LEU A 71 28.32 0.37 25.55
C LEU A 71 28.99 1.69 25.11
N ASP A 72 29.46 2.52 26.04
CA ASP A 72 30.02 3.86 25.75
C ASP A 72 31.57 3.95 25.76
N LYS A 73 32.31 2.83 25.73
CA LYS A 73 33.79 2.83 25.78
C LYS A 73 34.51 2.46 24.48
N GLY A 74 33.94 2.80 23.33
CA GLY A 74 34.47 2.36 22.02
C GLY A 74 35.14 3.41 21.12
N TRP A 75 35.19 4.70 21.48
CA TRP A 75 35.57 5.77 20.54
C TRP A 75 36.55 6.79 21.15
N ASN A 76 37.71 6.33 21.61
CA ASN A 76 38.86 7.19 21.88
C ASN A 76 40.10 6.65 21.15
N HIS A 77 40.43 7.26 20.01
CA HIS A 77 41.78 7.26 19.47
C HIS A 77 42.22 8.72 19.32
N GLU A 78 43.07 9.15 20.25
CA GLU A 78 43.93 10.32 20.08
C GLU A 78 45.18 9.89 19.31
N GLU A 79 45.38 10.43 18.12
CA GLU A 79 46.72 10.64 17.56
C GLU A 79 46.78 12.05 16.98
N GLN A 80 47.73 12.84 17.50
CA GLN A 80 47.99 14.23 17.12
C GLN A 80 48.84 14.29 15.84
N ALA A 81 48.46 15.18 14.92
CA ALA A 81 49.37 15.83 13.97
C ALA A 81 48.85 17.24 13.60
N PRO A 82 49.72 18.19 13.22
CA PRO A 82 49.56 19.60 13.58
C PRO A 82 48.90 20.49 12.51
N GLY A 83 48.19 21.51 13.01
CA GLY A 83 48.12 22.87 12.45
C GLY A 83 47.53 23.08 11.05
N VAL A 84 46.21 23.29 10.96
CA VAL A 84 45.59 24.23 10.02
C VAL A 84 44.43 24.94 10.71
N GLU A 85 44.58 26.24 10.94
CA GLU A 85 43.59 27.13 11.51
C GLU A 85 42.39 27.40 10.58
N ASP A 86 41.26 27.61 11.25
CA ASP A 86 40.12 28.46 10.90
C ASP A 86 39.21 28.06 9.72
N GLY A 87 38.15 27.31 10.03
CA GLY A 87 37.05 27.02 9.11
C GLY A 87 36.23 25.78 9.46
N LYS A 88 36.82 24.83 10.20
CA LYS A 88 36.15 23.57 10.57
C LYS A 88 35.17 23.73 11.73
N ASP A 89 35.43 24.59 12.71
CA ASP A 89 34.57 24.70 13.90
C ASP A 89 33.20 25.32 13.58
N LYS A 90 33.14 26.30 12.67
CA LYS A 90 31.85 26.84 12.20
C LYS A 90 31.00 25.81 11.43
N VAL A 91 31.64 24.94 10.66
CA VAL A 91 30.94 23.87 9.93
C VAL A 91 30.51 22.76 10.89
N LYS A 92 31.36 22.38 11.85
CA LYS A 92 31.06 21.35 12.85
C LYS A 92 29.95 21.81 13.80
N ASP A 93 29.96 23.07 14.22
CA ASP A 93 28.89 23.68 15.01
C ASP A 93 27.59 23.81 14.22
N SER A 94 27.66 24.17 12.94
CA SER A 94 26.48 24.21 12.06
C SER A 94 25.89 22.81 11.81
N LEU A 95 26.74 21.80 11.62
CA LEU A 95 26.32 20.41 11.43
C LEU A 95 25.75 19.82 12.73
N GLN A 96 26.39 20.08 13.86
CA GLN A 96 25.93 19.67 15.18
C GLN A 96 24.60 20.35 15.53
N ARG A 97 24.44 21.64 15.16
CA ARG A 97 23.19 22.36 15.32
C ARG A 97 22.09 21.78 14.43
N HIS A 98 22.37 21.51 13.15
CA HIS A 98 21.42 20.85 12.25
C HIS A 98 21.08 19.42 12.69
N MET A 99 22.04 18.64 13.21
CA MET A 99 21.80 17.33 13.79
C MET A 99 20.95 17.42 15.04
N ASN A 100 21.24 18.35 15.94
CA ASN A 100 20.45 18.56 17.15
C ASN A 100 19.03 19.06 16.81
N GLU A 101 18.88 19.94 15.82
CA GLU A 101 17.59 20.41 15.31
C GLU A 101 16.82 19.29 14.60
N ALA A 102 17.48 18.42 13.84
CA ALA A 102 16.89 17.26 13.17
C ALA A 102 16.49 16.17 14.17
N VAL A 103 17.32 15.89 15.18
CA VAL A 103 17.01 14.97 16.28
C VAL A 103 15.86 15.51 17.12
N THR A 104 15.87 16.81 17.43
CA THR A 104 14.76 17.44 18.15
C THR A 104 13.47 17.43 17.33
N SER A 105 13.56 17.64 16.01
CA SER A 105 12.42 17.55 15.09
C SER A 105 11.91 16.12 14.94
N ARG A 106 12.81 15.14 14.88
CA ARG A 106 12.49 13.70 14.90
C ARG A 106 11.82 13.30 16.22
N ASP A 107 12.32 13.79 17.35
CA ASP A 107 11.78 13.45 18.67
C ASP A 107 10.43 14.15 18.93
N LYS A 108 10.24 15.36 18.39
CA LYS A 108 8.93 16.04 18.31
C LYS A 108 7.97 15.29 17.40
N LEU A 109 8.44 14.80 16.25
CA LEU A 109 7.65 13.98 15.32
C LEU A 109 7.31 12.62 15.93
N ASN A 110 8.22 12.00 16.67
CA ASN A 110 7.98 10.75 17.39
C ASN A 110 6.99 10.95 18.53
N LYS A 111 7.11 12.02 19.32
CA LYS A 111 6.09 12.40 20.34
C LYS A 111 4.74 12.76 19.72
N PHE A 112 4.74 13.34 18.52
CA PHE A 112 3.53 13.56 17.72
C PHE A 112 2.95 12.22 17.24
N MET A 113 3.77 11.30 16.76
CA MET A 113 3.37 9.94 16.35
C MET A 113 2.94 9.05 17.52
N GLU A 114 3.45 9.26 18.74
CA GLU A 114 3.01 8.58 19.96
C GLU A 114 1.69 9.13 20.49
N ARG A 115 1.38 10.40 20.19
CA ARG A 115 0.08 11.04 20.49
C ARG A 115 -0.97 10.83 19.41
N LEU A 116 -0.56 10.45 18.20
CA LEU A 116 -1.44 9.90 17.19
C LEU A 116 -1.73 8.47 17.60
N ASP A 117 -2.86 8.25 18.26
CA ASP A 117 -3.36 6.90 18.48
C ASP A 117 -3.38 6.18 17.11
N VAL A 118 -2.60 5.10 16.99
CA VAL A 118 -2.37 4.38 15.73
C VAL A 118 -3.59 3.52 15.36
N ALA A 119 -4.63 3.54 16.20
CA ALA A 119 -5.99 3.09 15.90
C ALA A 119 -6.94 4.25 15.51
N ASP A 120 -6.51 5.50 15.66
CA ASP A 120 -7.32 6.72 15.60
C ASP A 120 -7.06 7.54 14.32
N ALA A 121 -8.04 8.37 13.96
CA ALA A 121 -8.36 9.14 12.74
C ALA A 121 -7.24 9.85 11.92
N SER A 122 -5.97 9.60 12.22
CA SER A 122 -4.76 10.10 11.56
C SER A 122 -4.57 9.73 10.08
N VAL A 123 -5.57 9.10 9.45
CA VAL A 123 -5.68 8.89 8.00
C VAL A 123 -6.61 9.92 7.33
N SER A 124 -7.21 10.88 8.07
CA SER A 124 -8.08 11.93 7.50
C SER A 124 -7.82 13.34 8.04
N ALA A 125 -6.55 13.74 8.18
CA ALA A 125 -6.25 15.15 8.43
C ALA A 125 -6.48 15.95 7.14
N SER A 126 -7.73 16.35 6.89
CA SER A 126 -8.04 17.31 5.82
C SER A 126 -7.16 18.56 5.96
N ALA A 127 -6.91 19.29 4.87
CA ALA A 127 -6.26 20.59 4.93
C ALA A 127 -6.88 21.51 6.00
N LYS A 128 -8.21 21.47 6.15
CA LYS A 128 -8.91 22.17 7.23
C LYS A 128 -8.44 21.75 8.61
N HIS A 129 -8.27 20.45 8.87
CA HIS A 129 -7.76 19.94 10.14
C HIS A 129 -6.32 20.41 10.41
N VAL A 130 -5.44 20.33 9.42
CA VAL A 130 -4.05 20.84 9.54
C VAL A 130 -4.04 22.32 9.89
N ALA A 131 -4.86 23.13 9.21
CA ALA A 131 -5.00 24.56 9.51
C ALA A 131 -5.58 24.81 10.91
N THR A 132 -6.55 24.02 11.37
CA THR A 132 -7.11 24.11 12.72
C THR A 132 -6.07 23.77 13.79
N VAL A 133 -5.30 22.69 13.60
CA VAL A 133 -4.20 22.32 14.50
C VAL A 133 -3.14 23.41 14.51
N ALA A 134 -2.74 23.91 13.34
CA ALA A 134 -1.79 25.02 13.25
C ALA A 134 -2.28 26.26 14.01
N LYS A 135 -3.56 26.63 13.94
CA LYS A 135 -4.13 27.73 14.74
C LYS A 135 -4.04 27.49 16.25
N ALA A 136 -4.24 26.26 16.69
CA ALA A 136 -4.18 25.91 18.12
C ALA A 136 -2.75 25.91 18.68
N PHE A 137 -1.75 25.61 17.84
CA PHE A 137 -0.36 25.42 18.27
C PHE A 137 0.63 26.45 17.70
N ALA A 138 0.16 27.40 16.89
CA ALA A 138 0.98 28.48 16.38
C ALA A 138 1.53 29.31 17.55
N THR A 139 2.85 29.37 17.62
CA THR A 139 3.59 30.21 18.56
C THR A 139 4.61 31.00 17.76
N GLU A 140 5.08 32.12 18.29
CA GLU A 140 6.14 32.92 17.65
C GLU A 140 7.43 32.09 17.41
N ALA A 141 7.63 31.03 18.20
CA ALA A 141 8.76 30.11 18.08
C ALA A 141 8.63 29.10 16.93
N ASN A 142 7.48 28.99 16.24
CA ASN A 142 7.31 28.11 15.10
C ASN A 142 6.69 28.84 13.89
N PRO A 143 7.53 29.49 13.06
CA PRO A 143 7.08 30.23 11.89
C PRO A 143 6.29 29.38 10.87
N CYS A 144 6.58 28.07 10.76
CA CYS A 144 5.86 27.16 9.88
C CYS A 144 4.40 27.00 10.32
N LEU A 145 4.15 26.70 11.59
CA LEU A 145 2.79 26.60 12.12
C LEU A 145 2.08 27.96 12.10
N ALA A 146 2.80 29.05 12.36
CA ALA A 146 2.24 30.40 12.28
C ALA A 146 1.76 30.74 10.86
N ASP A 147 2.48 30.31 9.82
CA ASP A 147 2.06 30.49 8.43
C ASP A 147 0.89 29.58 8.05
N MET A 148 0.91 28.31 8.47
CA MET A 148 -0.20 27.37 8.24
C MET A 148 -1.48 27.81 8.96
N ALA A 149 -1.37 28.45 10.13
CA ALA A 149 -2.49 29.00 10.88
C ALA A 149 -3.22 30.13 10.14
N LYS A 150 -2.57 30.79 9.18
CA LYS A 150 -3.19 31.83 8.34
C LYS A 150 -4.12 31.25 7.28
N ALA A 151 -4.08 29.94 7.04
CA ALA A 151 -4.93 29.30 6.05
C ALA A 151 -6.43 29.46 6.40
N PRO A 152 -7.26 29.93 5.45
CA PRO A 152 -8.69 30.06 5.66
C PRO A 152 -9.32 28.67 5.76
N LEU A 153 -10.16 28.40 6.76
CA LEU A 153 -10.67 27.05 7.03
C LEU A 153 -11.65 26.54 5.96
N ASN A 154 -12.23 27.44 5.18
CA ASN A 154 -13.12 27.14 4.06
C ASN A 154 -12.37 26.89 2.73
N ASP A 155 -11.09 27.27 2.63
CA ASP A 155 -10.22 27.02 1.48
C ASP A 155 -8.77 26.74 1.92
N ALA A 156 -8.65 25.80 2.86
CA ALA A 156 -7.37 25.52 3.50
C ALA A 156 -6.40 24.82 2.54
N GLU A 157 -6.91 24.08 1.55
CA GLU A 157 -6.12 23.24 0.64
C GLU A 157 -5.11 24.08 -0.16
N LYS A 158 -5.61 25.07 -0.92
CA LYS A 158 -4.75 25.90 -1.78
C LYS A 158 -3.69 26.64 -0.97
N THR A 159 -4.08 27.19 0.18
CA THR A 159 -3.16 27.95 1.04
C THR A 159 -2.13 27.02 1.69
N LEU A 160 -2.54 25.86 2.19
CA LEU A 160 -1.61 24.90 2.77
C LEU A 160 -0.63 24.36 1.75
N GLN A 161 -1.05 24.09 0.51
CA GLN A 161 -0.11 23.67 -0.55
C GLN A 161 0.99 24.71 -0.79
N ILE A 162 0.66 26.01 -0.77
CA ILE A 162 1.66 27.08 -0.88
C ILE A 162 2.60 27.06 0.33
N MET A 163 2.07 26.92 1.55
CA MET A 163 2.87 26.89 2.77
C MET A 163 3.76 25.64 2.86
N LEU A 164 3.24 24.46 2.51
CA LEU A 164 4.00 23.23 2.49
C LEU A 164 5.19 23.34 1.54
N ARG A 165 5.03 23.96 0.37
CA ARG A 165 6.16 24.23 -0.54
C ARG A 165 7.14 25.25 0.04
N LYS A 166 6.65 26.34 0.62
CA LYS A 166 7.49 27.37 1.26
C LYS A 166 8.40 26.77 2.33
N TRP A 167 7.89 25.81 3.09
CA TRP A 167 8.58 25.16 4.20
C TRP A 167 9.26 23.85 3.82
N ASP A 168 9.35 23.53 2.53
CA ASP A 168 9.96 22.29 2.00
C ASP A 168 9.38 20.99 2.60
N LEU A 169 8.07 21.00 2.85
CA LEU A 169 7.29 19.87 3.38
C LEU A 169 6.58 19.08 2.27
N THR A 170 6.90 19.35 1.00
CA THR A 170 6.38 18.62 -0.17
C THR A 170 7.47 17.75 -0.79
N LEU A 171 7.06 16.59 -1.31
CA LEU A 171 7.90 15.81 -2.22
C LEU A 171 7.78 16.42 -3.61
N ASN A 172 8.70 17.33 -3.96
CA ASN A 172 8.74 17.99 -5.27
C ASN A 172 9.35 17.06 -6.33
N VAL A 173 8.73 15.90 -6.54
CA VAL A 173 9.16 14.94 -7.56
C VAL A 173 9.00 15.58 -8.94
N PRO A 174 10.05 15.63 -9.76
CA PRO A 174 9.92 16.16 -11.11
C PRO A 174 9.05 15.22 -11.95
N TRP A 175 8.20 15.79 -12.81
CA TRP A 175 7.51 15.03 -13.85
C TRP A 175 8.15 15.30 -15.19
N THR A 176 8.13 14.29 -16.05
CA THR A 176 8.51 14.39 -17.46
C THR A 176 7.29 14.10 -18.33
N TYR A 177 7.24 14.64 -19.54
CA TYR A 177 6.27 14.19 -20.52
C TYR A 177 6.82 12.96 -21.24
N ILE A 178 5.98 11.93 -21.38
CA ILE A 178 6.25 10.79 -22.24
C ILE A 178 5.30 10.82 -23.43
N ASP A 179 5.85 10.54 -24.61
CA ASP A 179 5.08 10.47 -25.84
C ASP A 179 4.45 9.08 -25.95
N LEU A 180 3.13 9.01 -25.94
CA LEU A 180 2.36 7.79 -26.17
C LEU A 180 2.14 7.54 -27.66
N CYS A 181 2.15 8.61 -28.46
CA CYS A 181 2.19 8.62 -29.92
C CYS A 181 2.56 10.04 -30.39
N ASP A 182 2.73 10.26 -31.69
CA ASP A 182 3.14 11.54 -32.29
C ASP A 182 2.28 12.76 -31.89
N THR A 183 1.04 12.51 -31.46
CA THR A 183 0.05 13.56 -31.15
C THR A 183 -0.39 13.56 -29.68
N CYS A 184 0.17 12.69 -28.84
CA CYS A 184 -0.29 12.53 -27.47
C CYS A 184 0.87 12.28 -26.51
N SER A 185 1.11 13.25 -25.64
CA SER A 185 2.05 13.14 -24.53
C SER A 185 1.31 13.26 -23.20
N VAL A 186 1.77 12.54 -22.19
CA VAL A 186 1.19 12.59 -20.83
C VAL A 186 2.28 12.79 -19.79
N PRO A 187 1.97 13.47 -18.66
CA PRO A 187 2.92 13.60 -17.57
C PRO A 187 3.13 12.25 -16.86
N MET A 188 4.38 11.99 -16.51
CA MET A 188 4.82 10.83 -15.77
C MET A 188 5.77 11.28 -14.66
N LEU A 189 5.52 10.80 -13.44
CA LEU A 189 6.47 10.82 -12.34
C LEU A 189 7.30 9.54 -12.46
N ARG A 190 8.49 9.65 -13.03
CA ARG A 190 9.33 8.46 -13.26
C ARG A 190 9.68 7.81 -11.91
N PRO A 191 9.55 6.49 -11.76
CA PRO A 191 10.03 5.77 -10.58
C PRO A 191 11.43 6.19 -10.15
N THR A 192 12.37 6.34 -11.09
CA THR A 192 13.75 6.82 -10.86
C THR A 192 13.79 8.18 -10.16
N ASP A 193 13.09 9.18 -10.70
CA ASP A 193 13.00 10.53 -10.13
C ASP A 193 12.31 10.53 -8.76
N TYR A 194 11.26 9.73 -8.62
CA TYR A 194 10.50 9.61 -7.36
C TYR A 194 11.38 9.06 -6.25
N LEU A 195 12.09 7.96 -6.53
CA LEU A 195 12.99 7.30 -5.60
C LEU A 195 14.20 8.20 -5.27
N ALA A 196 14.78 8.88 -6.25
CA ALA A 196 15.87 9.84 -6.04
C ALA A 196 15.43 10.97 -5.09
N THR A 197 14.22 11.52 -5.30
CA THR A 197 13.63 12.54 -4.41
C THR A 197 13.45 12.02 -2.99
N LEU A 198 13.01 10.76 -2.83
CA LEU A 198 12.86 10.14 -1.51
C LEU A 198 14.20 9.93 -0.80
N VAL A 199 15.26 9.60 -1.54
CA VAL A 199 16.62 9.48 -0.99
C VAL A 199 17.13 10.86 -0.55
N GLU A 200 17.06 11.86 -1.43
CA GLU A 200 17.50 13.24 -1.17
C GLU A 200 16.82 13.81 0.10
N LYS A 201 15.53 13.54 0.27
CA LYS A 201 14.72 14.02 1.40
C LYS A 201 14.80 13.13 2.66
N GLY A 202 15.56 12.03 2.64
CA GLY A 202 15.69 11.12 3.79
C GLY A 202 14.44 10.26 4.09
N TYR A 203 13.56 10.08 3.11
CA TYR A 203 12.31 9.32 3.21
C TYR A 203 12.40 7.88 2.69
N LEU A 204 13.62 7.38 2.41
CA LEU A 204 13.84 6.02 1.91
C LEU A 204 13.24 4.92 2.81
N HIS A 205 13.10 5.18 4.11
CA HIS A 205 12.42 4.28 5.05
C HIS A 205 10.97 3.94 4.66
N LYS A 206 10.31 4.79 3.87
CA LYS A 206 8.96 4.53 3.33
C LYS A 206 8.92 3.42 2.29
N LEU A 207 10.05 3.12 1.64
CA LEU A 207 10.17 2.10 0.60
C LEU A 207 10.73 0.79 1.15
N LEU A 208 11.62 0.86 2.13
CA LEU A 208 12.26 -0.33 2.67
C LEU A 208 11.30 -1.15 3.54
N GLY A 209 10.36 -0.49 4.24
CA GLY A 209 9.41 -1.11 5.15
C GLY A 209 10.08 -1.68 6.41
N SER A 210 10.95 -2.67 6.22
CA SER A 210 11.84 -3.29 7.22
C SER A 210 13.25 -3.49 6.66
N SER A 211 14.27 -3.52 7.52
CA SER A 211 15.67 -3.78 7.13
C SER A 211 15.98 -5.24 6.77
N ARG A 212 14.95 -6.08 6.54
CA ARG A 212 15.08 -7.54 6.43
C ARG A 212 14.89 -8.05 5.00
N LEU A 213 15.46 -7.34 4.02
CA LEU A 213 15.38 -7.70 2.60
C LEU A 213 15.91 -9.12 2.33
N ARG A 214 17.05 -9.50 2.92
CA ARG A 214 17.62 -10.84 2.77
C ARG A 214 16.70 -11.95 3.28
N GLU A 215 15.98 -11.73 4.37
CA GLU A 215 14.99 -12.73 4.86
C GLU A 215 13.80 -12.85 3.90
N PHE A 216 13.31 -11.71 3.38
CA PHE A 216 12.27 -11.73 2.34
C PHE A 216 12.72 -12.57 1.14
N TRP A 217 13.91 -12.32 0.59
CA TRP A 217 14.41 -13.07 -0.58
C TRP A 217 14.70 -14.53 -0.29
N THR A 218 15.17 -14.84 0.92
CA THR A 218 15.35 -16.24 1.37
C THR A 218 14.03 -17.00 1.37
N ASN A 219 12.93 -16.35 1.78
CA ASN A 219 11.61 -16.97 1.76
C ASN A 219 11.02 -16.98 0.34
N TYR A 220 11.20 -15.90 -0.42
CA TYR A 220 10.73 -15.83 -1.81
C TYR A 220 11.35 -16.94 -2.67
N LYS A 221 12.64 -17.27 -2.48
CA LYS A 221 13.30 -18.37 -3.19
C LYS A 221 12.73 -19.75 -2.87
N LYS A 222 12.12 -19.93 -1.69
CA LYS A 222 11.46 -21.21 -1.34
C LYS A 222 10.14 -21.36 -2.09
N GLU A 223 9.41 -20.26 -2.25
CA GLU A 223 8.13 -20.23 -2.96
C GLU A 223 8.31 -20.27 -4.48
N GLU A 224 9.27 -19.49 -5.00
CA GLU A 224 9.53 -19.32 -6.44
C GLU A 224 10.99 -19.67 -6.79
N PRO A 225 11.44 -20.93 -6.60
CA PRO A 225 12.85 -21.31 -6.75
C PRO A 225 13.42 -21.12 -8.16
N ASN A 226 12.54 -21.13 -9.18
CA ASN A 226 12.91 -21.01 -10.59
C ASN A 226 12.74 -19.57 -11.12
N HIS A 227 12.58 -18.58 -10.25
CA HIS A 227 12.48 -17.20 -10.69
C HIS A 227 13.82 -16.73 -11.28
N GLU A 228 13.79 -16.19 -12.50
CA GLU A 228 14.95 -15.75 -13.29
C GLU A 228 15.93 -14.86 -12.50
N LEU A 229 15.41 -13.97 -11.63
CA LEU A 229 16.23 -13.14 -10.74
C LEU A 229 17.32 -13.90 -9.96
N PHE A 230 17.12 -15.19 -9.66
CA PHE A 230 18.09 -16.01 -8.91
C PHE A 230 19.27 -16.48 -9.75
N GLU A 231 19.22 -16.27 -11.06
CA GLU A 231 20.29 -16.55 -12.02
C GLU A 231 21.23 -15.34 -12.21
N HIS A 232 20.86 -14.18 -11.66
CA HIS A 232 21.61 -12.93 -11.83
C HIS A 232 22.66 -12.73 -10.74
N ASP A 233 23.93 -12.87 -11.11
CA ASP A 233 25.08 -12.76 -10.19
C ASP A 233 25.28 -11.35 -9.59
N PHE A 234 24.74 -10.31 -10.22
CA PHE A 234 24.87 -8.92 -9.75
C PHE A 234 23.90 -8.56 -8.62
N VAL A 235 22.98 -9.47 -8.26
CA VAL A 235 21.92 -9.20 -7.29
C VAL A 235 22.46 -9.35 -5.86
N ASP A 236 22.48 -8.24 -5.13
CA ASP A 236 22.65 -8.23 -3.68
C ASP A 236 21.28 -8.18 -2.98
N TYR A 237 20.91 -9.29 -2.36
CA TYR A 237 19.62 -9.45 -1.66
C TYR A 237 19.49 -8.59 -0.39
N ASP A 238 20.56 -8.02 0.16
CA ASP A 238 20.45 -7.00 1.22
C ASP A 238 20.05 -5.63 0.69
N ASN A 239 20.14 -5.44 -0.63
CA ASN A 239 19.97 -4.16 -1.31
C ASN A 239 18.97 -4.22 -2.47
N LEU A 240 18.25 -5.33 -2.63
CA LEU A 240 17.18 -5.48 -3.63
C LEU A 240 15.81 -5.27 -2.98
N VAL A 241 15.12 -4.19 -3.35
CA VAL A 241 13.82 -3.80 -2.82
C VAL A 241 12.70 -4.38 -3.69
N PRO A 242 11.83 -5.24 -3.14
CA PRO A 242 10.71 -5.79 -3.87
C PRO A 242 9.53 -4.81 -3.91
N LEU A 243 8.95 -4.63 -5.10
CA LEU A 243 7.83 -3.73 -5.36
C LEU A 243 6.64 -4.46 -5.99
N TYR A 244 5.46 -3.86 -5.88
CA TYR A 244 4.31 -4.12 -6.74
C TYR A 244 4.02 -2.89 -7.59
N ILE A 245 3.62 -3.11 -8.83
CA ILE A 245 2.88 -2.12 -9.61
C ILE A 245 1.42 -2.18 -9.18
N HIS A 246 0.76 -1.04 -9.10
CA HIS A 246 -0.63 -0.91 -8.74
C HIS A 246 -1.38 -0.08 -9.79
N GLY A 247 -2.37 -0.69 -10.43
CA GLY A 247 -3.35 0.01 -11.24
C GLY A 247 -4.68 0.17 -10.52
N ASP A 248 -5.33 1.32 -10.72
CA ASP A 248 -6.65 1.60 -10.18
C ASP A 248 -7.54 2.32 -11.20
N GLY A 249 -8.85 2.12 -11.06
CA GLY A 249 -9.89 2.84 -11.80
C GLY A 249 -10.41 4.02 -10.99
N GLY A 250 -10.01 5.23 -11.36
CA GLY A 250 -10.49 6.47 -10.77
C GLY A 250 -11.67 7.09 -11.52
N ARG A 251 -12.20 8.19 -10.97
CA ARG A 251 -13.17 9.06 -11.66
C ARG A 251 -12.77 10.52 -11.52
N THR A 252 -12.93 11.29 -12.61
CA THR A 252 -12.82 12.76 -12.59
C THR A 252 -13.99 13.40 -11.85
N TYR A 253 -13.91 14.70 -11.59
CA TYR A 253 -15.06 15.49 -11.12
C TYR A 253 -16.28 15.39 -12.04
N ARG A 254 -16.07 15.18 -13.34
CA ARG A 254 -17.13 14.98 -14.34
C ARG A 254 -17.60 13.53 -14.42
N ARG A 255 -17.14 12.66 -13.50
CA ARG A 255 -17.43 11.22 -13.42
C ARG A 255 -16.90 10.41 -14.60
N ASP A 256 -15.99 10.99 -15.39
CA ASP A 256 -15.27 10.25 -16.42
C ASP A 256 -14.21 9.36 -15.79
N GLU A 257 -13.98 8.19 -16.38
CA GLU A 257 -13.02 7.21 -15.90
C GLU A 257 -11.57 7.72 -16.05
N LEU A 258 -10.74 7.41 -15.06
CA LEU A 258 -9.30 7.64 -15.03
C LEU A 258 -8.60 6.32 -14.77
N MET A 259 -7.47 6.09 -15.43
CA MET A 259 -6.53 5.05 -15.04
C MET A 259 -5.46 5.70 -14.16
N VAL A 260 -5.20 5.11 -12.99
CA VAL A 260 -4.13 5.54 -12.09
C VAL A 260 -3.11 4.41 -12.00
N ILE A 261 -1.84 4.73 -12.26
CA ILE A 261 -0.74 3.78 -12.13
C ILE A 261 0.20 4.30 -11.04
N ALA A 262 0.52 3.43 -10.11
CA ALA A 262 1.41 3.68 -8.98
C ALA A 262 2.31 2.45 -8.76
N PHE A 263 3.33 2.60 -7.93
CA PHE A 263 4.06 1.46 -7.37
C PHE A 263 4.00 1.49 -5.85
N GLN A 264 4.23 0.36 -5.21
CA GLN A 264 4.28 0.25 -3.76
C GLN A 264 5.30 -0.81 -3.34
N PRO A 265 5.99 -0.62 -2.21
CA PRO A 265 6.83 -1.68 -1.67
C PRO A 265 5.97 -2.86 -1.20
N ILE A 266 6.53 -4.06 -1.30
CA ILE A 266 5.88 -5.27 -0.77
C ILE A 266 5.92 -5.27 0.76
N LEU A 267 7.07 -4.86 1.31
CA LEU A 267 7.31 -4.79 2.75
C LEU A 267 6.76 -3.48 3.35
N GLY A 268 6.17 -3.57 4.53
CA GLY A 268 5.60 -2.42 5.23
C GLY A 268 5.20 -2.75 6.66
N LEU A 269 4.23 -2.00 7.20
CA LEU A 269 3.84 -2.05 8.62
C LEU A 269 2.88 -3.20 9.00
N GLY A 270 2.62 -4.12 8.06
CA GLY A 270 1.70 -5.24 8.24
C GLY A 270 0.30 -4.98 7.69
N THR A 271 -0.67 -5.71 8.24
CA THR A 271 -2.11 -5.58 7.97
C THR A 271 -2.84 -4.99 9.18
N ARG A 272 -4.15 -4.71 9.04
CA ARG A 272 -5.00 -4.35 10.19
C ARG A 272 -5.11 -5.48 11.22
N LEU A 273 -5.06 -6.74 10.78
CA LEU A 273 -5.23 -7.94 11.61
C LEU A 273 -3.95 -8.36 12.33
N SER A 274 -2.78 -8.06 11.76
CA SER A 274 -1.53 -8.13 12.51
C SER A 274 -1.49 -6.94 13.48
N HIS A 275 -1.33 -7.20 14.78
CA HIS A 275 -1.03 -6.16 15.77
C HIS A 275 0.02 -5.20 15.19
N PRO A 276 -0.12 -3.87 15.37
CA PRO A 276 0.84 -2.90 14.84
C PRO A 276 2.24 -3.37 15.17
N GLN A 277 2.93 -3.87 14.16
CA GLN A 277 4.33 -4.20 14.30
C GLN A 277 4.99 -2.84 14.47
N LYS A 278 5.42 -2.54 15.70
CA LYS A 278 6.37 -1.44 15.91
C LYS A 278 7.52 -1.70 14.93
N LEU A 279 8.10 -0.66 14.35
CA LEU A 279 9.29 -0.74 13.47
C LEU A 279 10.45 -1.57 14.11
N THR A 280 10.37 -1.82 15.42
CA THR A 280 11.28 -2.62 16.25
C THR A 280 10.91 -4.11 16.37
N THR A 281 9.77 -4.56 15.84
CA THR A 281 9.39 -5.98 15.95
C THR A 281 10.10 -6.82 14.90
N ALA A 282 10.69 -7.93 15.35
CA ALA A 282 11.50 -8.86 14.56
C ALA A 282 10.69 -9.71 13.57
N LYS A 283 9.65 -9.18 12.92
CA LYS A 283 8.80 -9.92 11.97
C LYS A 283 8.62 -9.12 10.69
N LEU A 284 8.59 -9.81 9.55
CA LEU A 284 8.29 -9.20 8.26
C LEU A 284 6.81 -8.77 8.22
N GLY A 285 6.56 -7.52 7.86
CA GLY A 285 5.23 -6.97 7.63
C GLY A 285 4.98 -6.72 6.14
N VAL A 286 3.75 -6.98 5.67
CA VAL A 286 3.31 -6.60 4.33
C VAL A 286 2.87 -5.13 4.29
N ASN A 287 2.93 -4.47 3.15
CA ASN A 287 2.52 -3.07 3.01
C ASN A 287 1.00 -2.92 2.75
N LEU A 288 0.18 -3.29 3.74
CA LEU A 288 -1.30 -3.20 3.66
C LEU A 288 -1.91 -2.34 4.78
N LYS A 289 -1.07 -1.70 5.59
CA LYS A 289 -1.49 -0.83 6.70
C LYS A 289 -0.95 0.58 6.47
N GLY A 290 -1.83 1.58 6.59
CA GLY A 290 -1.53 2.99 6.35
C GLY A 290 -2.42 3.59 5.28
N HIS A 291 -2.25 4.89 5.03
CA HIS A 291 -2.94 5.58 3.96
C HIS A 291 -2.29 5.24 2.61
N SER A 292 -3.10 5.08 1.56
CA SER A 292 -2.60 4.95 0.18
C SER A 292 -1.55 6.00 -0.22
N PHE A 293 -1.64 7.27 0.22
CA PHE A 293 -0.64 8.31 -0.09
C PHE A 293 0.73 8.07 0.55
N THR A 294 0.81 7.24 1.60
CA THR A 294 2.07 6.90 2.26
C THR A 294 2.56 5.51 1.92
N THR A 295 1.73 4.70 1.24
CA THR A 295 2.04 3.33 0.86
C THR A 295 2.12 3.09 -0.65
N ARG A 296 1.62 4.02 -1.48
CA ARG A 296 1.61 3.97 -2.95
C ARG A 296 2.18 5.27 -3.53
N PHE A 297 3.08 5.13 -4.48
CA PHE A 297 3.81 6.22 -5.12
C PHE A 297 3.33 6.35 -6.56
N LEU A 298 2.75 7.51 -6.89
CA LEU A 298 2.12 7.76 -8.18
C LEU A 298 3.16 7.75 -9.30
N VAL A 299 2.88 7.01 -10.38
CA VAL A 299 3.65 7.06 -11.64
C VAL A 299 2.94 7.96 -12.64
N GLY A 300 1.62 7.80 -12.79
CA GLY A 300 0.85 8.68 -13.65
C GLY A 300 -0.64 8.42 -13.61
N VAL A 301 -1.37 9.35 -14.23
CA VAL A 301 -2.83 9.31 -14.35
C VAL A 301 -3.18 9.55 -15.81
N MET A 302 -4.02 8.69 -16.37
CA MET A 302 -4.45 8.78 -17.76
C MET A 302 -5.98 8.85 -17.83
N PRO A 303 -6.56 9.94 -18.35
CA PRO A 303 -8.01 10.01 -18.59
C PRO A 303 -8.46 9.04 -19.66
N LYS A 304 -9.71 8.55 -19.55
CA LYS A 304 -10.31 7.67 -20.56
C LYS A 304 -10.26 8.22 -21.98
N SER A 305 -10.43 9.54 -22.14
CA SER A 305 -10.34 10.19 -23.46
C SER A 305 -8.98 10.01 -24.13
N VAL A 306 -7.92 9.73 -23.38
CA VAL A 306 -6.58 9.48 -23.92
C VAL A 306 -6.51 8.09 -24.53
N TYR A 307 -7.05 7.05 -23.89
CA TYR A 307 -6.84 5.66 -24.32
C TYR A 307 -8.05 4.94 -24.90
N LYS A 308 -9.27 5.50 -24.81
CA LYS A 308 -10.50 4.79 -25.18
C LYS A 308 -10.48 4.31 -26.62
N ASP A 309 -10.09 5.18 -27.54
CA ASP A 309 -10.10 4.92 -28.98
C ASP A 309 -8.73 4.46 -29.50
N ASN A 310 -7.72 4.45 -28.62
CA ASN A 310 -6.31 4.16 -28.91
C ASN A 310 -5.72 3.35 -27.73
N PRO A 311 -6.13 2.08 -27.55
CA PRO A 311 -5.74 1.26 -26.40
C PRO A 311 -4.22 1.05 -26.28
N GLU A 312 -3.49 1.08 -27.40
CA GLU A 312 -2.03 0.97 -27.45
C GLU A 312 -1.31 2.07 -26.66
N ARG A 313 -1.98 3.20 -26.38
CA ARG A 313 -1.44 4.26 -25.52
C ARG A 313 -1.25 3.80 -24.07
N VAL A 314 -2.09 2.87 -23.60
CA VAL A 314 -1.88 2.22 -22.29
C VAL A 314 -0.61 1.39 -22.33
N ASP A 315 -0.42 0.61 -23.38
CA ASP A 315 0.78 -0.23 -23.54
C ASP A 315 2.04 0.63 -23.61
N ASN A 316 2.04 1.72 -24.39
CA ASN A 316 3.18 2.63 -24.49
C ASN A 316 3.51 3.29 -23.13
N PHE A 317 2.50 3.64 -22.33
CA PHE A 317 2.70 4.16 -20.98
C PHE A 317 3.30 3.09 -20.04
N LEU A 318 2.79 1.87 -20.11
CA LEU A 318 3.29 0.75 -19.29
C LEU A 318 4.71 0.36 -19.69
N THR A 319 5.02 0.30 -20.99
CA THR A 319 6.37 0.10 -21.52
C THR A 319 7.33 1.17 -21.00
N ALA A 320 6.94 2.45 -21.05
CA ALA A 320 7.76 3.54 -20.49
C ALA A 320 7.97 3.38 -18.98
N THR A 321 6.94 2.95 -18.25
CA THR A 321 7.03 2.65 -16.81
C THR A 321 8.02 1.51 -16.54
N MET A 322 7.93 0.42 -17.30
CA MET A 322 8.76 -0.76 -17.09
C MET A 322 10.21 -0.56 -17.52
N LYS A 323 10.48 0.24 -18.57
CA LYS A 323 11.84 0.71 -18.92
C LYS A 323 12.51 1.52 -17.81
N ASP A 324 11.73 2.24 -17.02
CA ASP A 324 12.26 2.99 -15.89
C ASP A 324 12.60 2.04 -14.72
N PHE A 325 11.78 1.00 -14.49
CA PHE A 325 12.11 -0.07 -13.55
C PHE A 325 13.28 -0.96 -13.99
N GLU A 326 13.44 -1.20 -15.28
CA GLU A 326 14.60 -1.89 -15.86
C GLU A 326 15.91 -1.19 -15.43
N GLN A 327 15.95 0.13 -15.54
CA GLN A 327 17.10 0.93 -15.08
C GLN A 327 17.33 0.75 -13.57
N LEU A 328 16.27 0.84 -12.76
CA LEU A 328 16.37 0.64 -11.31
C LEU A 328 16.81 -0.79 -10.92
N TYR A 329 16.48 -1.78 -11.75
CA TYR A 329 16.85 -3.16 -11.51
C TYR A 329 18.30 -3.43 -11.92
N PHE A 330 18.69 -3.15 -13.16
CA PHE A 330 20.00 -3.48 -13.73
C PHE A 330 21.10 -2.49 -13.37
N ARG A 331 20.80 -1.20 -13.21
CA ARG A 331 21.79 -0.20 -12.77
C ARG A 331 21.74 0.07 -11.28
N GLY A 332 20.53 0.12 -10.70
CA GLY A 332 20.34 0.50 -9.31
C GLY A 332 20.53 2.00 -9.08
N MET A 333 20.37 2.41 -7.83
CA MET A 333 20.43 3.78 -7.36
C MET A 333 21.47 3.90 -6.26
N ASP A 334 22.43 4.80 -6.43
CA ASP A 334 23.37 5.16 -5.37
C ASP A 334 22.63 5.93 -4.27
N ILE A 335 22.68 5.41 -3.05
CA ILE A 335 22.08 6.04 -1.87
C ILE A 335 23.14 6.66 -0.93
N GLY A 336 24.37 6.82 -1.42
CA GLY A 336 25.52 7.35 -0.70
C GLY A 336 26.37 6.27 -0.06
N ASN A 337 27.62 6.64 0.30
CA ASN A 337 28.60 5.76 0.95
C ASN A 337 28.92 4.47 0.16
N GLY A 338 28.84 4.53 -1.17
CA GLY A 338 29.09 3.38 -2.06
C GLY A 338 28.00 2.31 -2.02
N ARG A 339 26.85 2.58 -1.38
CA ARG A 339 25.72 1.64 -1.31
C ARG A 339 24.76 1.88 -2.46
N VAL A 340 24.50 0.83 -3.23
CA VAL A 340 23.55 0.85 -4.36
C VAL A 340 22.32 0.03 -3.99
N LEU A 341 21.14 0.64 -4.06
CA LEU A 341 19.86 -0.06 -3.97
C LEU A 341 19.31 -0.39 -5.35
N ARG A 342 18.80 -1.61 -5.51
CA ARG A 342 18.09 -2.06 -6.71
C ARG A 342 16.62 -2.24 -6.39
N PHE A 343 15.77 -2.11 -7.40
CA PHE A 343 14.33 -2.23 -7.23
C PHE A 343 13.77 -3.16 -8.30
N ILE A 344 12.91 -4.08 -7.90
CA ILE A 344 12.28 -5.03 -8.81
C ILE A 344 10.77 -5.08 -8.56
N PRO A 345 9.94 -4.79 -9.57
CA PRO A 345 8.52 -5.15 -9.54
C PRO A 345 8.37 -6.67 -9.62
N LEU A 346 7.78 -7.30 -8.61
CA LEU A 346 7.49 -8.75 -8.63
C LEU A 346 6.05 -9.06 -9.04
N GLY A 347 5.19 -8.04 -9.08
CA GLY A 347 3.83 -8.26 -9.52
C GLY A 347 3.00 -7.02 -9.75
N LEU A 348 1.87 -7.25 -10.41
CA LEU A 348 0.86 -6.24 -10.72
C LEU A 348 -0.37 -6.44 -9.86
N LYS A 349 -0.83 -5.39 -9.19
CA LYS A 349 -2.07 -5.31 -8.43
C LYS A 349 -3.05 -4.38 -9.15
N GLY A 350 -4.32 -4.72 -9.16
CA GLY A 350 -5.35 -3.82 -9.65
C GLY A 350 -6.70 -4.49 -9.70
N ASP A 351 -7.75 -3.70 -9.88
CA ASP A 351 -9.05 -4.28 -10.15
C ASP A 351 -9.02 -5.07 -11.48
N LEU A 352 -9.90 -6.06 -11.59
CA LEU A 352 -9.85 -6.97 -12.73
C LEU A 352 -10.14 -6.26 -14.08
N PRO A 353 -10.94 -5.18 -14.17
CA PRO A 353 -10.98 -4.34 -15.38
C PRO A 353 -9.61 -3.76 -15.76
N PHE A 354 -8.86 -3.18 -14.83
CA PHE A 354 -7.50 -2.71 -15.10
C PHE A 354 -6.57 -3.86 -15.50
N LEU A 355 -6.59 -4.98 -14.75
CA LEU A 355 -5.73 -6.14 -15.05
C LEU A 355 -6.06 -6.75 -16.41
N SER A 356 -7.35 -6.80 -16.78
CA SER A 356 -7.79 -7.29 -18.09
C SER A 356 -7.24 -6.44 -19.23
N LYS A 357 -7.21 -5.12 -19.04
CA LYS A 357 -6.72 -4.19 -20.05
C LYS A 357 -5.21 -4.19 -20.15
N SER A 358 -4.53 -4.11 -19.00
CA SER A 358 -3.08 -3.98 -18.90
C SER A 358 -2.34 -5.30 -19.09
N GLY A 359 -2.99 -6.43 -18.79
CA GLY A 359 -2.48 -7.79 -19.00
C GLY A 359 -2.99 -8.47 -20.27
N HIS A 360 -3.65 -7.73 -21.17
CA HIS A 360 -4.23 -8.23 -22.43
C HIS A 360 -5.09 -9.49 -22.24
N LEU A 361 -5.82 -9.58 -21.12
CA LEU A 361 -6.51 -10.81 -20.76
C LEU A 361 -7.68 -11.10 -21.71
N THR A 362 -7.62 -12.24 -22.38
CA THR A 362 -8.69 -12.78 -23.25
C THR A 362 -9.80 -13.45 -22.46
N ARG A 363 -9.56 -13.70 -21.16
CA ARG A 363 -10.50 -14.32 -20.22
C ARG A 363 -10.66 -13.45 -18.97
N THR A 364 -11.89 -13.14 -18.63
CA THR A 364 -12.26 -12.27 -17.50
C THR A 364 -13.72 -12.50 -17.14
N PHE A 365 -14.11 -12.26 -15.89
CA PHE A 365 -15.50 -12.41 -15.43
C PHE A 365 -16.50 -11.57 -16.24
N LEU A 366 -16.02 -10.51 -16.91
CA LEU A 366 -16.80 -9.71 -17.85
C LEU A 366 -17.31 -10.52 -19.06
N HIS A 367 -16.73 -11.70 -19.32
CA HIS A 367 -17.14 -12.62 -20.38
C HIS A 367 -18.19 -13.66 -19.96
N ILE A 368 -18.70 -13.59 -18.72
CA ILE A 368 -19.79 -14.47 -18.27
C ILE A 368 -21.05 -14.15 -19.08
N ARG A 369 -21.72 -15.22 -19.55
CA ARG A 369 -22.97 -15.09 -20.29
C ARG A 369 -24.09 -14.68 -19.34
N LYS A 370 -24.77 -13.56 -19.65
CA LYS A 370 -25.87 -13.03 -18.83
C LYS A 370 -27.26 -13.55 -19.23
N GLY A 371 -27.35 -14.42 -20.23
CA GLY A 371 -28.61 -14.92 -20.77
C GLY A 371 -28.46 -16.28 -21.46
N PRO A 372 -29.56 -16.91 -21.86
CA PRO A 372 -29.54 -18.24 -22.48
C PRO A 372 -28.77 -18.25 -23.81
N GLU A 373 -28.28 -19.42 -24.20
CA GLU A 373 -27.68 -19.63 -25.52
C GLU A 373 -28.70 -19.46 -26.63
N GLY A 374 -28.33 -18.70 -27.66
CA GLY A 374 -29.12 -18.55 -28.87
C GLY A 374 -28.25 -18.53 -30.12
N PRO A 375 -28.86 -18.41 -31.31
CA PRO A 375 -28.16 -18.54 -32.60
C PRO A 375 -27.05 -17.51 -32.85
N LYS A 376 -27.08 -16.37 -32.14
CA LYS A 376 -26.09 -15.28 -32.23
C LYS A 376 -25.10 -15.28 -31.07
N SER A 377 -25.19 -16.23 -30.15
CA SER A 377 -24.33 -16.28 -28.98
C SER A 377 -22.90 -16.62 -29.40
N LYS A 378 -21.95 -15.78 -28.99
CA LYS A 378 -20.53 -16.06 -29.22
C LYS A 378 -20.06 -17.21 -28.30
N PRO A 379 -19.10 -18.03 -28.75
CA PRO A 379 -18.44 -19.01 -27.88
C PRO A 379 -17.89 -18.33 -26.62
N LEU A 380 -18.04 -19.00 -25.48
CA LEU A 380 -17.52 -18.50 -24.22
C LEU A 380 -16.00 -18.70 -24.18
N LYS A 381 -15.26 -17.59 -24.08
CA LYS A 381 -13.80 -17.61 -23.99
C LYS A 381 -13.29 -18.06 -22.63
N GLY A 382 -14.08 -17.90 -21.57
CA GLY A 382 -13.66 -18.13 -20.18
C GLY A 382 -13.83 -16.89 -19.31
N CYS A 383 -14.18 -17.11 -18.05
CA CYS A 383 -14.36 -16.07 -17.03
C CYS A 383 -13.16 -15.93 -16.09
N CYS A 384 -12.25 -16.91 -16.10
CA CYS A 384 -11.05 -16.92 -15.28
C CYS A 384 -9.80 -16.81 -16.16
N TRP A 385 -8.83 -15.99 -15.77
CA TRP A 385 -7.55 -15.90 -16.46
C TRP A 385 -6.53 -16.94 -15.95
N LEU A 386 -6.80 -17.57 -14.79
CA LEU A 386 -5.95 -18.60 -14.17
C LEU A 386 -6.31 -20.03 -14.57
N CYS A 387 -7.44 -20.23 -15.27
CA CYS A 387 -7.91 -21.52 -15.76
C CYS A 387 -8.95 -21.34 -16.86
N LEU A 388 -9.45 -22.42 -17.45
CA LEU A 388 -10.48 -22.37 -18.49
C LEU A 388 -11.92 -22.30 -17.97
N ALA A 389 -12.14 -22.08 -16.67
CA ALA A 389 -13.47 -21.94 -16.10
C ALA A 389 -14.30 -20.87 -16.85
N GLY A 390 -15.56 -21.20 -17.11
CA GLY A 390 -16.54 -20.35 -17.79
C GLY A 390 -16.36 -20.32 -19.31
N SER A 391 -15.55 -21.23 -19.86
CA SER A 391 -15.49 -21.47 -21.30
C SER A 391 -16.51 -22.55 -21.69
N ALA A 392 -16.74 -22.75 -22.99
CA ALA A 392 -17.77 -23.66 -23.48
C ALA A 392 -17.64 -25.12 -23.00
N GLN A 393 -16.42 -25.57 -22.67
CA GLN A 393 -16.14 -26.93 -22.22
C GLN A 393 -16.00 -27.06 -20.70
N PHE A 394 -15.93 -25.94 -19.98
CA PHE A 394 -15.53 -25.94 -18.58
C PHE A 394 -16.47 -25.02 -17.79
N ASP A 395 -17.51 -25.61 -17.22
CA ASP A 395 -18.50 -24.88 -16.45
C ASP A 395 -17.90 -24.29 -15.16
N PHE A 396 -17.92 -22.96 -15.02
CA PHE A 396 -17.41 -22.30 -13.82
C PHE A 396 -18.32 -22.48 -12.60
N GLU A 397 -19.60 -22.80 -12.81
CA GLU A 397 -20.58 -23.01 -11.74
C GLU A 397 -20.47 -24.41 -11.12
N ASN A 398 -19.65 -25.29 -11.71
CA ASN A 398 -19.31 -26.56 -11.09
C ASN A 398 -18.44 -26.31 -9.84
N LEU A 399 -19.11 -26.29 -8.68
CA LEU A 399 -18.51 -26.19 -7.34
C LEU A 399 -18.35 -27.55 -6.65
N GLY A 400 -18.41 -28.64 -7.43
CA GLY A 400 -18.16 -30.00 -6.93
C GLY A 400 -16.71 -30.17 -6.45
N TYR A 401 -16.42 -31.31 -5.80
CA TYR A 401 -15.09 -31.59 -5.25
C TYR A 401 -13.97 -31.65 -6.30
N ASN A 402 -14.29 -32.05 -7.53
CA ASN A 402 -13.35 -32.18 -8.65
C ASN A 402 -13.93 -31.51 -9.89
N PRO A 403 -13.98 -30.18 -9.94
CA PRO A 403 -14.57 -29.50 -11.08
C PRO A 403 -13.62 -29.58 -12.26
N GLU A 404 -14.18 -29.73 -13.47
CA GLU A 404 -13.38 -30.01 -14.67
C GLU A 404 -12.35 -28.92 -14.97
N TRP A 405 -12.69 -27.65 -14.70
CA TRP A 405 -11.78 -26.52 -14.89
C TRP A 405 -10.52 -26.59 -14.02
N LEU A 406 -10.53 -27.35 -12.90
CA LEU A 406 -9.35 -27.51 -12.05
C LEU A 406 -8.20 -28.17 -12.81
N SER A 407 -8.53 -29.07 -13.74
CA SER A 407 -7.55 -29.74 -14.63
C SER A 407 -6.82 -28.80 -15.59
N THR A 408 -7.28 -27.55 -15.69
CA THR A 408 -6.77 -26.52 -16.61
C THR A 408 -6.01 -25.40 -15.89
N THR A 409 -5.65 -25.61 -14.62
CA THR A 409 -4.92 -24.64 -13.78
C THR A 409 -3.40 -24.83 -13.87
N GLY A 410 -2.64 -23.83 -13.39
CA GLY A 410 -1.18 -23.91 -13.30
C GLY A 410 -0.52 -24.09 -14.68
N PRO A 411 0.45 -25.01 -14.84
CA PRO A 411 1.11 -25.26 -16.12
C PRO A 411 0.19 -25.72 -17.26
N LYS A 412 -1.02 -26.21 -16.93
CA LYS A 412 -2.03 -26.62 -17.92
C LYS A 412 -2.95 -25.48 -18.34
N ASN A 413 -2.84 -24.32 -17.70
CA ASN A 413 -3.55 -23.12 -18.13
C ASN A 413 -2.88 -22.58 -19.40
N PRO A 414 -3.58 -22.53 -20.55
CA PRO A 414 -3.03 -21.84 -21.70
C PRO A 414 -2.81 -20.35 -21.35
N PRO A 415 -1.93 -19.64 -22.06
CA PRO A 415 -1.75 -18.21 -21.87
C PRO A 415 -3.10 -17.47 -21.91
N PRO A 416 -3.43 -16.61 -20.93
CA PRO A 416 -4.67 -15.86 -20.93
C PRO A 416 -4.62 -14.59 -21.76
N TRP A 417 -3.64 -14.43 -22.66
CA TRP A 417 -3.47 -13.27 -23.54
C TRP A 417 -3.09 -13.72 -24.95
N ASP A 418 -3.49 -12.92 -25.95
CA ASP A 418 -3.12 -13.15 -27.36
C ASP A 418 -1.76 -12.51 -27.69
N ALA A 419 -1.33 -11.51 -26.90
CA ALA A 419 -0.05 -10.81 -27.01
C ALA A 419 0.57 -10.66 -25.62
N VAL A 420 1.91 -10.69 -25.54
CA VAL A 420 2.62 -10.54 -24.27
C VAL A 420 2.44 -9.11 -23.75
N PRO A 421 1.95 -8.93 -22.51
CA PRO A 421 1.80 -7.59 -21.93
C PRO A 421 3.14 -6.91 -21.66
N ALA A 422 3.17 -5.58 -21.73
CA ALA A 422 4.37 -4.75 -21.52
C ALA A 422 5.09 -4.96 -20.17
N PHE A 423 4.43 -5.56 -19.18
CA PHE A 423 5.03 -5.88 -17.88
C PHE A 423 6.10 -6.98 -17.93
N PHE A 424 6.08 -7.82 -18.97
CA PHE A 424 6.98 -8.98 -19.05
C PHE A 424 8.28 -8.73 -19.80
N ASP A 425 8.42 -7.59 -20.48
CA ASP A 425 9.50 -7.40 -21.47
C ASP A 425 10.80 -6.81 -20.89
N HIS A 426 10.76 -6.21 -19.69
CA HIS A 426 11.81 -5.29 -19.23
C HIS A 426 12.48 -5.68 -17.91
N VAL A 427 11.83 -6.49 -17.08
CA VAL A 427 12.37 -6.96 -15.80
C VAL A 427 12.06 -8.45 -15.67
N PRO A 428 12.85 -9.20 -14.86
CA PRO A 428 12.59 -10.61 -14.63
C PRO A 428 11.14 -10.86 -14.22
N HIS A 429 10.58 -11.98 -14.70
CA HIS A 429 9.17 -12.35 -14.64
C HIS A 429 8.30 -11.63 -13.56
N VAL A 430 7.41 -10.75 -14.02
CA VAL A 430 6.40 -10.10 -13.17
C VAL A 430 5.17 -11.02 -13.05
N VAL A 431 4.84 -11.45 -11.83
CA VAL A 431 3.61 -12.25 -11.63
C VAL A 431 2.39 -11.33 -11.64
N LEU A 432 1.44 -11.56 -12.55
CA LEU A 432 0.12 -10.91 -12.44
C LEU A 432 -0.52 -11.35 -11.12
N LEU A 433 -0.61 -10.47 -10.12
CA LEU A 433 -1.10 -10.81 -8.80
C LEU A 433 -2.52 -10.30 -8.60
N HIS A 434 -3.42 -11.28 -8.57
CA HIS A 434 -4.83 -11.27 -8.23
C HIS A 434 -5.26 -10.25 -7.15
N ILE A 435 -6.27 -9.43 -7.45
CA ILE A 435 -7.23 -8.93 -6.45
C ILE A 435 -8.42 -9.88 -6.45
N TYR A 436 -8.38 -10.96 -5.66
CA TYR A 436 -9.57 -11.80 -5.45
C TYR A 436 -10.71 -11.00 -4.79
N HIS A 437 -10.38 -9.88 -4.15
CA HIS A 437 -11.24 -9.29 -3.14
C HIS A 437 -11.61 -7.86 -3.48
N LEU A 438 -12.44 -7.62 -4.51
CA LEU A 438 -13.33 -6.41 -4.64
C LEU A 438 -14.17 -6.34 -5.94
N GLY A 439 -13.76 -6.99 -7.05
CA GLY A 439 -14.45 -6.82 -8.34
C GLY A 439 -15.74 -7.63 -8.50
N VAL A 440 -15.69 -8.93 -8.19
CA VAL A 440 -16.81 -9.85 -8.39
C VAL A 440 -18.01 -9.44 -7.52
N GLY A 441 -17.80 -9.09 -6.25
CA GLY A 441 -18.87 -8.65 -5.35
C GLY A 441 -19.55 -7.34 -5.80
N ARG A 442 -18.81 -6.38 -6.37
CA ARG A 442 -19.37 -5.12 -6.86
C ARG A 442 -20.21 -5.32 -8.12
N ASP A 443 -19.71 -6.10 -9.08
CA ASP A 443 -20.37 -6.24 -10.38
C ASP A 443 -21.45 -7.34 -10.42
N PHE A 444 -21.40 -8.33 -9.52
CA PHE A 444 -22.43 -9.37 -9.37
C PHE A 444 -23.36 -9.15 -8.18
N GLY A 445 -22.91 -8.51 -7.11
CA GLY A 445 -23.68 -8.32 -5.88
C GLY A 445 -24.53 -7.05 -5.84
N GLY A 446 -24.40 -6.15 -6.83
CA GLY A 446 -25.24 -4.96 -6.93
C GLY A 446 -25.31 -4.15 -5.62
N THR A 447 -24.16 -3.77 -5.06
CA THR A 447 -24.08 -2.86 -3.89
C THR A 447 -23.61 -1.47 -4.28
#